data_AF-A0A9D7Y8R9-F1
#
_entry.id   AF-A0A9D7Y8R9-F1
#
_cell.length_a   1.000
_cell.length_b   1.000
_cell.length_c   1.000
_cell.angle_alpha   90.00
_cell.angle_beta   90.00
_cell.angle_gamma   90.00
#
_symmetry.space_group_name_H-M   'P 1'
#
loop_
_entity.id
_entity.type
_entity.pdbx_description
1 polymer ?
#
loop_
_entity_poly.entity_id
_entity_poly.type
_entity_poly.pdbx_seq_one_letter_code
_entity_poly.pdbx_strand_id
1 'polypeptide(L)' 'MNTLLIDKKKYVLLKAKDYEALQVKAASKTAPVKKLTLQQGKKLAYKLIDQWAKGK' A
#
# COMPACT_ATOMS: atom_id res chain seq x y z
N MET A 1 13.56 8.72 5.42
CA MET A 1 13.83 8.92 3.98
C MET A 1 14.82 10.06 3.89
N ASN A 2 15.99 9.83 3.28
CA ASN A 2 17.03 10.85 3.21
C ASN A 2 16.77 11.74 1.98
N THR A 3 16.76 13.05 2.17
CA THR A 3 16.45 14.01 1.11
C THR A 3 17.65 14.91 0.85
N LEU A 4 17.99 15.10 -0.42
CA LEU A 4 19.07 15.97 -0.88
C LEU A 4 18.47 17.21 -1.54
N LEU A 5 19.10 18.36 -1.33
CA LEU A 5 18.76 19.61 -2.00
C LEU A 5 19.92 19.96 -2.94
N ILE A 6 19.66 19.96 -4.24
CA ILE A 6 20.62 20.35 -5.28
C ILE A 6 19.91 21.38 -6.16
N ASP A 7 20.51 22.55 -6.38
CA ASP A 7 19.94 23.65 -7.18
C ASP A 7 18.48 24.00 -6.83
N LYS A 8 18.19 24.12 -5.53
CA LYS A 8 16.84 24.38 -4.98
C LYS A 8 15.79 23.32 -5.33
N LYS A 9 16.18 22.17 -5.89
CA LYS A 9 15.31 21.02 -6.15
C LYS A 9 15.54 19.94 -5.10
N LYS A 10 14.44 19.32 -4.65
CA LYS A 10 14.45 18.26 -3.65
C LYS A 10 14.53 16.90 -4.34
N TYR A 11 15.53 16.11 -3.98
CA TYR A 11 15.74 14.75 -4.44
C TYR A 11 15.60 13.79 -3.26
N VAL A 12 15.09 12.59 -3.52
CA VAL A 12 14.99 11.52 -2.52
C VAL A 12 16.07 10.50 -2.83
N LEU A 13 16.97 10.27 -1.87
CA LEU A 13 17.99 9.24 -2.01
C LEU A 13 17.40 7.90 -1.58
N LEU A 14 17.47 6.92 -2.49
CA LEU A 14 16.96 5.57 -2.30
C LEU A 14 18.08 4.57 -2.63
N LYS A 15 18.05 3.40 -2.00
CA LYS A 15 18.89 2.28 -2.43
C LYS A 15 18.35 1.75 -3.77
N ALA A 16 19.24 1.27 -4.64
CA ALA A 16 18.86 0.76 -5.96
C ALA A 16 17.72 -0.28 -5.91
N LYS A 17 17.81 -1.24 -4.97
CA LYS A 17 16.78 -2.26 -4.74
C LYS A 17 15.40 -1.67 -4.41
N ASP A 18 15.35 -0.61 -3.62
CA ASP A 18 14.08 0.03 -3.24
C ASP A 18 13.49 0.80 -4.43
N TYR A 19 14.34 1.39 -5.26
CA TYR A 19 13.94 2.07 -6.49
C TYR A 19 13.37 1.10 -7.53
N GLU A 20 14.00 -0.04 -7.75
CA GLU A 20 13.48 -1.10 -8.64
C GLU A 20 12.11 -1.60 -8.17
N ALA A 21 11.97 -1.85 -6.86
CA ALA A 21 10.68 -2.26 -6.29
C ALA A 21 9.58 -1.19 -6.47
N LEU A 22 9.93 0.09 -6.44
CA LEU A 22 9.01 1.19 -6.72
C LEU A 22 8.62 1.26 -8.19
N GLN A 23 9.58 1.06 -9.11
CA GLN A 23 9.29 1.01 -10.55
C GLN A 23 8.33 -0.13 -10.89
N VAL A 24 8.58 -1.33 -10.36
CA VAL A 24 7.69 -2.49 -10.55
C VAL A 24 6.29 -2.21 -10.00
N LYS A 25 6.19 -1.60 -8.81
CA LYS A 25 4.89 -1.21 -8.24
C LYS A 25 4.17 -0.16 -9.07
N ALA A 26 4.89 0.83 -9.60
CA ALA A 26 4.31 1.88 -10.43
C ALA A 26 3.83 1.37 -11.79
N ALA A 27 4.57 0.41 -12.37
CA ALA A 27 4.18 -0.27 -13.62
C ALA A 27 3.02 -1.25 -13.42
N SER A 28 2.83 -1.75 -12.19
CA SER A 28 1.74 -2.65 -11.87
C SER A 28 0.39 -1.94 -11.98
N LYS A 29 -0.52 -2.47 -12.80
CA LYS A 29 -1.91 -1.99 -12.89
C LYS A 29 -2.76 -2.42 -11.69
N THR A 30 -2.20 -3.15 -10.73
CA THR A 30 -2.92 -3.60 -9.54
C THR A 30 -3.15 -2.42 -8.61
N ALA A 31 -4.42 -2.15 -8.31
CA ALA A 31 -4.77 -1.13 -7.33
C ALA A 31 -4.15 -1.52 -5.96
N PRO A 32 -3.47 -0.58 -5.28
CA PRO A 32 -2.92 -0.86 -3.96
C PRO A 32 -4.05 -1.18 -2.98
N VAL A 33 -4.13 -2.44 -2.57
CA VAL A 33 -5.09 -2.88 -1.55
C VAL A 33 -4.56 -2.59 -0.16
N LYS A 34 -5.42 -2.01 0.69
CA LYS A 34 -5.11 -1.77 2.10
C LYS A 34 -4.93 -3.11 2.81
N LYS A 35 -3.69 -3.40 3.23
CA LYS A 35 -3.42 -4.54 4.09
C LYS A 35 -4.03 -4.29 5.47
N LEU A 36 -5.00 -5.10 5.84
CA LEU A 36 -5.62 -5.06 7.17
C LEU A 36 -4.73 -5.79 8.18
N THR A 37 -4.71 -5.30 9.41
CA THR A 37 -4.17 -6.09 10.52
C THR A 37 -5.07 -7.31 10.78
N LEU A 38 -4.57 -8.34 11.47
CA LEU A 38 -5.36 -9.54 11.77
C LEU A 38 -6.70 -9.20 12.46
N GLN A 39 -6.68 -8.25 13.39
CA GLN A 39 -7.89 -7.82 14.09
C GLN A 39 -8.88 -7.11 13.15
N GLN A 40 -8.38 -6.22 12.29
CA GLN A 40 -9.21 -5.52 11.31
C GLN A 40 -9.79 -6.49 10.27
N GLY A 41 -9.00 -7.47 9.83
CA GLY A 41 -9.44 -8.52 8.93
C GLY A 41 -10.55 -9.38 9.52
N LYS A 42 -10.39 -9.83 10.78
CA LYS A 42 -11.45 -10.59 11.50
C LYS A 42 -12.75 -9.80 11.63
N LYS A 43 -12.67 -8.52 12.01
CA LYS A 43 -13.85 -7.65 12.12
C LYS A 43 -14.56 -7.49 10.79
N LEU A 44 -13.82 -7.28 9.70
CA LEU A 44 -14.39 -7.16 8.37
C LEU A 44 -15.04 -8.47 7.91
N ALA A 45 -14.40 -9.61 8.16
CA ALA A 45 -14.92 -10.92 7.80
C ALA A 45 -16.26 -11.22 8.49
N TYR A 46 -16.37 -11.00 9.81
CA TYR A 46 -17.63 -11.21 10.51
C TYR A 46 -18.73 -10.26 10.05
N LYS A 47 -18.39 -9.00 9.75
CA LYS A 47 -19.36 -8.06 9.16
C LYS A 47 -19.91 -8.58 7.83
N LEU A 48 -19.05 -9.13 6.96
CA LEU A 48 -19.47 -9.67 5.67
C LEU A 48 -20.33 -10.93 5.84
N ILE A 49 -19.98 -11.81 6.80
CA ILE A 49 -20.79 -12.99 7.15
C ILE A 49 -22.18 -12.55 7.64
N ASP A 50 -22.25 -11.54 8.50
CA ASP A 50 -23.52 -11.01 8.98
C ASP A 50 -24.37 -10.39 7.87
N GLN A 51 -23.75 -9.70 6.91
CA GLN A 51 -24.46 -9.14 5.75
C GLN A 51 -25.03 -10.25 4.87
N TRP A 52 -24.22 -11.27 4.59
CA TRP A 52 -24.63 -12.43 3.81
C TRP A 52 -25.77 -13.21 4.50
N ALA A 53 -25.65 -13.47 5.81
CA ALA A 53 -26.69 -14.14 6.59
C ALA A 53 -28.01 -13.35 6.63
N LYS A 54 -27.95 -12.03 6.49
CA LYS A 54 -29.12 -11.14 6.40
C LYS A 54 -29.67 -10.98 4.97
N GLY A 55 -29.07 -11.64 3.98
CA GLY A 55 -29.50 -11.59 2.58
C GLY A 55 -29.39 -10.21 1.92
N LYS A 56 -28.44 -9.37 2.37
CA LYS A 56 -28.17 -8.04 1.79
C LYS A 56 -26.79 -7.95 1.16
#